data_AF-A0A4R0NNA4-F1
#
_entry.id   AF-A0A4R0NNA4-F1
#
_cell.length_a   1.000
_cell.length_b   1.000
_cell.length_c   1.000
_cell.angle_alpha   90.00
_cell.angle_beta   90.00
_cell.angle_gamma   90.00
#
_symmetry.space_group_name_H-M   'P 1'
#
loop_
_entity.id
_entity.type
_entity.pdbx_description
1 polymer ?
#
loop_
_entity_poly.entity_id
_entity_poly.type
_entity_poly.pdbx_seq_one_letter_code
_entity_poly.pdbx_strand_id
1 'polypeptide(L)'
;MIRNLLLLLFISIAFNANAFQNDTTAYQLQRLKVNALLSERSNKFGQYDQSLDNRTGIFGFQTKGDIKKSNEILRQIVLNDNNIFKELKILLDYKDQEVKRVQLEASSSNSRIQNYMLSIKKLQDENERLENETNNIAKSGPIYYLTILLLFLFAALSFFYYKKYRKASEGPFA
;
A
#
# COMPACT_ATOMS: atom_id res chain seq x y z
N MET A 1 -31.47 -12.27 18.30
CA MET A 1 -30.37 -11.31 18.57
C MET A 1 -29.09 -11.98 19.07
N ILE A 2 -29.16 -12.98 19.98
CA ILE A 2 -27.99 -13.76 20.44
C ILE A 2 -27.16 -14.38 19.29
N ARG A 3 -27.81 -14.91 18.24
CA ARG A 3 -27.11 -15.54 17.11
C ARG A 3 -26.21 -14.58 16.33
N ASN A 4 -26.66 -13.33 16.15
CA ASN A 4 -25.89 -12.30 15.44
C ASN A 4 -24.75 -11.76 16.31
N LEU A 5 -24.94 -11.75 17.64
CA LEU A 5 -23.91 -11.36 18.61
C LEU A 5 -22.77 -12.39 18.67
N LEU A 6 -23.11 -13.69 18.66
CA LEU A 6 -22.12 -14.77 18.58
C LEU A 6 -21.31 -14.71 17.28
N LEU A 7 -21.96 -14.40 16.16
CA LEU A 7 -21.30 -14.29 14.86
C LEU A 7 -20.32 -13.12 14.81
N LEU A 8 -20.68 -11.98 15.40
CA LEU A 8 -19.77 -10.83 15.58
C LEU A 8 -18.59 -11.18 16.48
N LEU A 9 -18.82 -11.90 17.59
CA LEU A 9 -17.75 -12.34 18.50
C LEU A 9 -16.75 -13.29 17.80
N PHE A 10 -17.24 -14.24 17.01
CA PHE A 10 -16.39 -15.15 16.23
C PHE A 10 -15.58 -14.40 15.15
N ILE A 11 -16.18 -13.40 14.50
CA ILE A 11 -15.48 -12.54 13.54
C ILE A 11 -14.38 -11.74 14.25
N SER A 12 -14.65 -11.16 15.43
CA SER A 12 -13.64 -10.42 16.19
C SER A 12 -12.46 -11.29 16.63
N ILE A 13 -12.68 -12.55 16.98
CA ILE A 13 -11.61 -13.49 17.33
C ILE A 13 -10.78 -13.88 16.09
N ALA A 14 -11.43 -14.07 14.93
CA ALA A 14 -10.76 -14.40 13.68
C ALA A 14 -9.88 -13.24 13.13
N PHE A 15 -10.28 -11.98 13.34
CA PHE A 15 -9.46 -10.82 12.95
C PHE A 15 -8.18 -10.67 13.79
N ASN A 16 -8.20 -11.05 15.08
CA ASN A 16 -7.02 -10.98 15.94
C ASN A 16 -5.96 -12.05 15.61
N ALA A 17 -6.35 -13.20 15.05
CA ALA A 17 -5.42 -14.27 14.71
C ALA A 17 -4.46 -13.90 13.57
N ASN A 18 -4.87 -13.00 12.66
CA ASN A 18 -4.08 -12.60 11.49
C ASN A 18 -3.12 -11.42 11.76
N ALA A 19 -3.21 -10.76 12.93
CA ALA A 19 -2.39 -9.60 13.26
C ALA A 19 -0.98 -9.95 13.81
N PHE A 20 -0.71 -11.23 14.09
CA PHE A 20 0.49 -11.67 14.82
C PHE A 20 1.54 -12.41 13.98
N GLN A 21 1.37 -12.49 12.66
CA GLN A 21 2.14 -13.43 11.83
C GLN A 21 2.89 -12.74 10.70
N ASN A 22 4.21 -12.53 10.87
CA ASN A 22 5.23 -13.48 10.36
C ASN A 22 6.65 -12.87 10.25
N ASP A 23 6.80 -11.54 10.11
CA ASP A 23 8.12 -10.97 9.80
C ASP A 23 8.93 -10.59 11.04
N THR A 24 8.29 -10.21 12.15
CA THR A 24 8.99 -9.80 13.37
C THR A 24 9.62 -10.98 14.11
N THR A 25 9.07 -12.18 14.00
CA THR A 25 9.51 -13.35 14.79
C THR A 25 10.88 -13.85 14.36
N ALA A 26 11.15 -13.94 13.05
CA ALA A 26 12.43 -14.40 12.52
C ALA A 26 13.58 -13.42 12.82
N TYR A 27 13.35 -12.11 12.61
CA TYR A 27 14.32 -11.08 12.94
C TYR A 27 14.66 -11.06 14.44
N GLN A 28 13.65 -11.13 15.31
CA GLN A 28 13.86 -11.14 16.76
C GLN A 28 14.59 -12.41 17.23
N LEU A 29 14.24 -13.57 16.67
CA LEU A 29 14.94 -14.83 16.95
C LEU A 29 16.42 -14.74 16.55
N GLN A 30 16.70 -14.17 15.37
CA GLN A 30 18.05 -13.96 14.88
C GLN A 30 18.86 -13.02 15.81
N ARG A 31 18.22 -11.94 16.29
CA ARG A 31 18.83 -11.00 17.24
C ARG A 31 19.17 -11.66 18.57
N LEU A 32 18.28 -12.51 19.09
CA LEU A 32 18.53 -13.29 20.31
C LEU A 32 19.73 -14.23 20.13
N LYS A 33 19.84 -14.88 18.97
CA LYS A 33 20.97 -15.75 18.65
C LYS A 33 22.31 -14.99 18.61
N VAL A 34 22.33 -13.81 17.98
CA VAL A 34 23.52 -12.94 17.99
C VAL A 34 23.90 -12.54 19.42
N ASN A 35 22.92 -12.13 20.24
CA ASN A 35 23.18 -11.75 21.63
C ASN A 35 23.71 -12.93 22.47
N ALA A 36 23.23 -14.14 22.23
CA ALA A 36 23.75 -15.34 22.88
C ALA A 36 25.23 -15.57 22.53
N LEU A 37 25.60 -15.43 21.24
CA LEU A 37 26.98 -15.55 20.80
C LEU A 37 27.87 -14.44 21.40
N LEU A 38 27.39 -13.20 21.45
CA LEU A 38 28.11 -12.08 22.07
C LEU A 38 28.36 -12.31 23.57
N SER A 39 27.38 -12.89 24.28
CA SER A 39 27.53 -13.29 25.68
C SER A 39 28.58 -14.39 25.84
N GLU A 40 28.55 -15.41 24.97
CA GLU A 40 29.57 -16.46 24.94
C GLU A 40 30.98 -15.88 24.69
N ARG A 41 31.11 -14.97 23.72
CA ARG A 41 32.35 -14.24 23.44
C ARG A 41 32.88 -13.52 24.68
N SER A 42 32.01 -12.77 25.36
CA SER A 42 32.36 -12.02 26.57
C SER A 42 32.88 -12.94 27.67
N ASN A 43 32.23 -14.09 27.88
CA ASN A 43 32.66 -15.08 28.85
C ASN A 43 34.03 -15.69 28.49
N LYS A 44 34.28 -16.02 27.22
CA LYS A 44 35.58 -16.53 26.76
C LYS A 44 36.68 -15.49 26.88
N PHE A 45 36.38 -14.22 26.61
CA PHE A 45 37.33 -13.13 26.85
C PHE A 45 37.72 -13.02 28.31
N GLY A 46 36.77 -13.12 29.23
CA GLY A 46 37.07 -13.17 30.67
C GLY A 46 37.97 -14.35 31.05
N GLN A 47 37.73 -15.53 30.47
CA GLN A 47 38.59 -16.70 30.67
C GLN A 47 39.99 -16.52 30.08
N TYR A 48 40.09 -15.85 28.94
CA TYR A 48 41.36 -15.52 28.30
C TYR A 48 42.17 -14.58 29.19
N ASP A 49 41.55 -13.52 29.69
CA ASP A 49 42.17 -12.56 30.60
C ASP A 49 42.72 -13.25 31.86
N GLN A 50 41.89 -14.08 32.52
CA GLN A 50 42.33 -14.92 33.64
C GLN A 50 43.47 -15.88 33.28
N SER A 51 43.52 -16.36 32.03
CA SER A 51 44.57 -17.27 31.57
C SER A 51 45.92 -16.57 31.38
N LEU A 52 45.93 -15.26 31.12
CA LEU A 52 47.15 -14.46 30.98
C LEU A 52 47.86 -14.29 32.33
N ASP A 53 47.11 -14.18 33.42
CA ASP A 53 47.66 -14.01 34.76
C ASP A 53 48.19 -15.32 35.37
N ASN A 54 47.80 -16.47 34.83
CA ASN A 54 48.27 -17.77 35.31
C ASN A 54 49.76 -17.98 35.00
N ARG A 55 50.56 -18.09 36.06
CA ARG A 55 52.01 -18.33 36.00
C ARG A 55 52.35 -19.55 36.86
N THR A 56 52.34 -20.73 36.25
CA THR A 56 52.58 -22.00 36.98
C THR A 56 54.06 -22.42 37.01
N GLY A 57 54.96 -21.64 36.40
CA GLY A 57 56.38 -21.95 36.37
C GLY A 57 57.10 -21.70 37.70
N ILE A 58 58.22 -22.38 37.89
CA ILE A 58 59.00 -22.46 39.15
C ILE A 58 59.48 -21.08 39.67
N PHE A 59 59.42 -20.02 38.86
CA PHE A 59 59.80 -18.65 39.25
C PHE A 59 58.74 -17.59 38.91
N GLY A 60 57.46 -17.98 38.86
CA GLY A 60 56.38 -17.05 38.45
C GLY A 60 56.45 -16.67 36.97
N PHE A 61 57.12 -17.48 36.15
CA PHE A 61 57.07 -17.41 34.69
C PHE A 61 55.91 -18.23 34.15
N GLN A 62 55.38 -17.82 33.00
CA GLN A 62 54.42 -18.63 32.26
C GLN A 62 55.10 -19.86 31.69
N THR A 63 54.47 -21.01 31.81
CA THR A 63 54.92 -22.25 31.18
C THR A 63 54.40 -22.33 29.74
N LYS A 64 54.99 -23.23 28.94
CA LYS A 64 54.44 -23.58 27.61
C LYS A 64 53.00 -24.10 27.70
N GLY A 65 52.63 -24.77 28.81
CA GLY A 65 51.27 -25.23 29.06
C GLY A 65 50.29 -24.07 29.23
N ASP A 66 50.67 -23.07 30.03
CA ASP A 66 49.86 -21.86 30.26
C ASP A 66 49.61 -21.11 28.94
N ILE A 67 50.68 -20.91 28.15
CA ILE A 67 50.62 -20.24 26.84
C ILE A 67 49.77 -21.02 25.82
N LYS A 68 49.82 -22.36 25.85
CA LYS A 68 48.99 -23.18 24.96
C LYS A 68 47.50 -23.05 25.33
N LYS A 69 47.19 -23.01 26.63
CA LYS A 69 45.82 -22.83 27.13
C LYS A 69 45.24 -21.47 26.72
N SER A 70 46.00 -20.39 26.92
CA SER A 70 45.55 -19.04 26.52
C SER A 70 45.34 -18.92 25.01
N ASN A 71 46.24 -19.50 24.20
CA ASN A 71 46.07 -19.54 22.74
C ASN A 71 44.85 -20.37 22.30
N GLU A 72 44.55 -21.47 22.98
CA GLU A 72 43.35 -22.25 22.69
C GLU A 72 42.08 -21.43 22.98
N ILE A 73 42.03 -20.69 24.09
CA ILE A 73 40.89 -19.81 24.38
C ILE A 73 40.77 -18.72 23.31
N LEU A 74 41.89 -18.12 22.89
CA LEU A 74 41.90 -17.13 21.81
C LEU A 74 41.38 -17.71 20.49
N ARG A 75 41.77 -18.94 20.15
CA ARG A 75 41.23 -19.65 18.97
C ARG A 75 39.71 -19.82 19.07
N GLN A 76 39.20 -20.18 20.24
CA GLN A 76 37.76 -20.33 20.47
C GLN A 76 37.01 -19.00 20.36
N ILE A 77 37.62 -17.89 20.80
CA ILE A 77 37.08 -16.53 20.61
C ILE A 77 36.96 -16.22 19.12
N VAL A 78 38.03 -16.44 18.34
CA VAL A 78 38.01 -16.17 16.88
C VAL A 78 36.95 -17.00 16.16
N LEU A 79 36.77 -18.27 16.54
CA LEU A 79 35.71 -19.11 15.99
C LEU A 79 34.32 -18.59 16.34
N ASN A 80 34.13 -18.11 17.56
CA ASN A 80 32.87 -17.48 17.96
C ASN A 80 32.62 -16.17 17.19
N ASP A 81 33.65 -15.35 16.98
CA ASP A 81 33.58 -14.11 16.19
C ASP A 81 33.15 -14.38 14.74
N ASN A 82 33.68 -15.45 14.12
CA ASN A 82 33.24 -15.87 12.78
C ASN A 82 31.75 -16.24 12.75
N ASN A 83 31.26 -16.92 13.79
CA ASN A 83 29.83 -17.22 13.92
C ASN A 83 29.01 -15.94 14.12
N ILE A 84 29.47 -15.01 14.96
CA ILE A 84 28.81 -13.70 15.16
C ILE A 84 28.69 -12.97 13.81
N PHE A 85 29.76 -12.90 13.02
CA PHE A 85 29.73 -12.24 11.72
C PHE A 85 28.73 -12.88 10.75
N LYS A 86 28.67 -14.21 10.71
CA LYS A 86 27.69 -14.93 9.89
C LYS A 86 26.25 -14.58 10.30
N GLU A 87 25.96 -14.62 11.60
CA GLU A 87 24.61 -14.35 12.10
C GLU A 87 24.23 -12.86 11.99
N LEU A 88 25.18 -11.93 12.13
CA LEU A 88 24.98 -10.51 11.88
C LEU A 88 24.68 -10.21 10.40
N LYS A 89 25.35 -10.90 9.47
CA LYS A 89 25.05 -10.75 8.04
C LYS A 89 23.60 -11.14 7.72
N ILE A 90 23.15 -12.27 8.27
CA ILE A 90 21.74 -12.70 8.13
C ILE A 90 20.79 -11.65 8.72
N LEU A 91 21.12 -11.07 9.88
CA LEU A 91 20.32 -10.02 10.52
C LEU A 91 20.23 -8.75 9.65
N LEU A 92 21.33 -8.38 8.99
CA LEU A 92 21.37 -7.26 8.06
C LEU A 92 20.53 -7.54 6.80
N ASP A 93 20.63 -8.74 6.23
CA ASP A 93 19.84 -9.14 5.06
C ASP A 93 18.34 -9.03 5.33
N TYR A 94 17.86 -9.44 6.52
CA TYR A 94 16.47 -9.25 6.93
C TYR A 94 16.05 -7.77 6.97
N LYS A 95 16.91 -6.90 7.52
CA LYS A 95 16.64 -5.47 7.59
C LYS A 95 16.61 -4.84 6.20
N ASP A 96 17.52 -5.23 5.31
CA ASP A 96 17.55 -4.75 3.93
C ASP A 96 16.31 -5.18 3.13
N GLN A 97 15.83 -6.41 3.35
CA GLN A 97 14.57 -6.89 2.77
C GLN A 97 13.38 -6.06 3.24
N GLU A 98 13.31 -5.75 4.54
CA GLU A 98 12.27 -4.90 5.11
C GLU A 98 12.29 -3.49 4.51
N VAL A 99 13.46 -2.86 4.39
CA VAL A 99 13.61 -1.54 3.76
C VAL A 99 13.15 -1.57 2.30
N LYS A 100 13.57 -2.58 1.53
CA LYS A 100 13.14 -2.75 0.13
C LYS A 100 11.62 -2.91 0.02
N ARG A 101 11.00 -3.70 0.90
CA ARG A 101 9.55 -3.89 0.93
C ARG A 101 8.82 -2.57 1.14
N VAL A 102 9.24 -1.78 2.15
CA VAL A 102 8.65 -0.47 2.44
C VAL A 102 8.79 0.49 1.25
N GLN A 103 9.96 0.51 0.61
CA GLN A 103 10.19 1.36 -0.57
C GLN A 103 9.32 0.95 -1.76
N LEU A 104 9.19 -0.35 -2.02
CA LEU A 104 8.34 -0.88 -3.09
C LEU A 104 6.86 -0.59 -2.82
N GLU A 105 6.40 -0.74 -1.57
CA GLU A 105 5.04 -0.44 -1.17
C GLU A 105 4.70 1.04 -1.34
N ALA A 106 5.59 1.93 -0.90
CA ALA A 106 5.44 3.37 -1.10
C ALA A 106 5.38 3.73 -2.59
N SER A 107 6.27 3.15 -3.40
CA SER A 107 6.33 3.38 -4.85
C SER A 107 5.06 2.87 -5.55
N SER A 108 4.59 1.67 -5.18
CA SER A 108 3.35 1.09 -5.68
C SER A 108 2.13 1.94 -5.29
N SER A 109 2.07 2.41 -4.04
CA SER A 109 1.01 3.28 -3.56
C SER A 109 0.99 4.61 -4.34
N ASN A 110 2.15 5.23 -4.54
CA ASN A 110 2.26 6.46 -5.31
C ASN A 110 1.82 6.26 -6.77
N SER A 111 2.21 5.14 -7.40
CA SER A 111 1.73 4.78 -8.75
C SER A 111 0.21 4.61 -8.80
N ARG A 112 -0.39 3.94 -7.80
CA ARG A 112 -1.85 3.81 -7.69
C ARG A 112 -2.52 5.18 -7.55
N ILE A 113 -1.99 6.06 -6.69
CA ILE A 113 -2.51 7.42 -6.50
C ILE A 113 -2.47 8.22 -7.81
N GLN A 114 -1.35 8.17 -8.54
CA GLN A 114 -1.24 8.82 -9.84
C GLN A 114 -2.27 8.29 -10.84
N ASN A 115 -2.45 6.98 -10.92
CA ASN A 115 -3.46 6.36 -11.79
C ASN A 115 -4.88 6.77 -11.40
N TYR A 116 -5.20 6.82 -10.11
CA TYR A 116 -6.50 7.31 -9.64
C TYR A 116 -6.71 8.78 -9.98
N MET A 117 -5.70 9.62 -9.81
CA MET A 117 -5.76 11.03 -10.19
C MET A 117 -6.05 11.19 -11.70
N LEU A 118 -5.41 10.40 -12.56
CA LEU A 118 -5.69 10.41 -13.99
C LEU A 118 -7.12 9.97 -14.32
N SER A 119 -7.63 8.93 -13.66
CA SER A 119 -9.00 8.46 -13.83
C SER A 119 -10.02 9.49 -13.35
N ILE A 120 -9.78 10.12 -12.19
CA ILE A 120 -10.63 11.20 -11.66
C ILE A 120 -10.66 12.36 -12.65
N LYS A 121 -9.51 12.77 -13.19
CA LYS A 121 -9.45 13.84 -14.19
C LYS A 121 -10.26 13.49 -15.43
N LYS A 122 -10.14 12.28 -15.97
CA LYS A 122 -10.95 11.82 -17.11
C LYS A 122 -12.44 11.90 -16.82
N LEU A 123 -12.87 11.49 -15.62
CA LEU A 123 -14.28 11.55 -15.21
C LEU A 123 -14.75 13.00 -15.06
N GLN A 124 -13.90 13.90 -14.56
CA GLN A 124 -14.20 15.33 -14.48
C GLN A 124 -14.35 15.94 -15.87
N ASP A 125 -13.42 15.66 -16.79
CA ASP A 125 -13.46 16.15 -18.17
C ASP A 125 -14.72 15.62 -18.90
N GLU A 126 -15.10 14.35 -18.70
CA GLU A 126 -16.34 13.79 -19.25
C GLU A 126 -17.59 14.42 -18.64
N ASN A 127 -17.60 14.67 -17.33
CA ASN A 127 -18.73 15.30 -16.67
C ASN A 127 -18.91 16.74 -17.17
N GLU A 128 -17.82 17.51 -17.31
CA GLU A 128 -17.87 18.86 -17.88
C GLU A 128 -18.36 18.84 -19.33
N ARG A 129 -17.95 17.86 -20.14
CA ARG A 129 -18.46 17.67 -21.50
C ARG A 129 -19.98 17.42 -21.49
N LEU A 130 -20.46 16.50 -20.66
CA LEU A 130 -21.88 16.17 -20.55
C LEU A 130 -22.72 17.35 -20.03
N GLU A 131 -22.21 18.12 -19.08
CA GLU A 131 -22.85 19.34 -18.60
C GLU A 131 -22.94 20.39 -19.73
N ASN A 132 -21.87 20.57 -20.50
CA ASN A 132 -21.87 21.47 -21.66
C ASN A 132 -22.85 21.02 -22.74
N GLU A 133 -22.91 19.72 -23.06
CA GLU A 133 -23.90 19.16 -24.00
C GLU A 133 -25.32 19.40 -23.50
N THR A 134 -25.60 19.12 -22.22
CA THR A 134 -26.92 19.34 -21.60
C THR A 134 -27.30 20.81 -21.62
N ASN A 135 -26.37 21.72 -21.29
CA ASN A 135 -26.57 23.16 -21.34
C ASN A 135 -26.85 23.65 -22.77
N ASN A 136 -26.18 23.09 -23.78
CA ASN A 136 -26.42 23.42 -25.18
C ASN A 136 -27.79 22.91 -25.65
N ILE A 137 -28.19 21.70 -25.24
CA ILE A 137 -29.54 21.17 -25.49
C ILE A 137 -30.59 22.05 -24.80
N ALA A 138 -30.39 22.43 -23.54
CA ALA A 138 -31.32 23.31 -22.81
C ALA A 138 -31.48 24.68 -23.49
N LYS A 139 -30.39 25.26 -24.00
CA LYS A 139 -30.41 26.51 -24.79
C LYS A 139 -31.14 26.38 -26.14
N SER A 140 -31.22 25.18 -26.71
CA SER A 140 -31.98 24.90 -27.94
C SER A 140 -33.48 24.67 -27.71
N GLY A 141 -33.92 24.48 -26.46
CA GLY A 141 -35.33 24.29 -26.09
C GLY A 141 -36.31 25.37 -26.59
N PRO A 142 -35.98 26.68 -26.60
CA PRO A 142 -36.87 27.72 -27.13
C PRO A 142 -37.15 27.60 -28.63
N ILE A 143 -36.24 26.99 -29.40
CA ILE A 143 -36.39 26.81 -30.86
C ILE A 143 -37.51 25.81 -31.16
N TYR A 144 -37.68 24.77 -30.32
CA TYR A 144 -38.76 23.80 -30.46
C TYR A 144 -40.15 24.42 -30.23
N TYR A 145 -40.28 25.29 -29.24
CA TYR A 145 -41.53 26.02 -29.02
C TYR A 145 -41.83 27.01 -30.16
N LEU A 146 -40.80 27.65 -30.70
CA LEU A 146 -40.93 28.58 -31.84
C LEU A 146 -41.38 27.85 -33.12
N THR A 147 -40.85 26.65 -33.41
CA THR A 147 -41.23 25.88 -34.61
C THR A 147 -42.67 25.37 -34.55
N ILE A 148 -43.15 24.93 -33.37
CA ILE A 148 -44.55 24.55 -33.17
C ILE A 148 -45.50 25.73 -33.36
N LEU A 149 -45.15 26.90 -32.80
CA LEU A 149 -45.95 28.11 -32.95
C LEU A 149 -46.05 28.53 -34.42
N LEU A 150 -44.95 28.46 -35.18
CA LEU A 150 -44.93 28.78 -36.61
C LEU A 150 -45.84 27.83 -37.40
N LEU A 151 -45.79 26.52 -37.11
CA LEU A 151 -46.60 25.51 -37.78
C LEU A 151 -48.10 25.71 -37.52
N PHE A 152 -48.47 26.09 -36.29
CA PHE A 152 -49.84 26.43 -35.94
C PHE A 152 -50.33 27.69 -36.69
N LEU A 153 -49.46 28.69 -36.85
CA LEU A 153 -49.74 29.91 -37.59
C LEU A 153 -49.99 29.62 -39.08
N PHE A 154 -49.17 28.76 -39.70
CA PHE A 154 -49.39 28.31 -41.08
C PHE A 154 -50.67 27.49 -41.26
N ALA A 155 -51.01 26.64 -40.29
CA ALA A 155 -52.26 25.88 -40.31
C ALA A 155 -53.48 26.80 -40.19
N ALA A 156 -53.44 27.78 -39.28
CA ALA A 156 -54.51 28.77 -39.11
C ALA A 156 -54.69 29.65 -40.35
N LEU A 157 -53.59 30.13 -40.95
CA LEU A 157 -53.63 30.89 -42.19
C LEU A 157 -54.19 30.05 -43.34
N SER A 158 -53.71 28.82 -43.53
CA SER A 158 -54.24 27.90 -44.55
C SER A 158 -55.74 27.66 -44.37
N PHE A 159 -56.20 27.44 -43.13
CA PHE A 159 -57.63 27.27 -42.84
C PHE A 159 -58.44 28.54 -43.15
N PHE A 160 -57.92 29.72 -42.79
CA PHE A 160 -58.59 30.99 -43.08
C PHE A 160 -58.68 31.26 -44.59
N TYR A 161 -57.60 31.01 -45.33
CA TYR A 161 -57.59 31.10 -46.78
C TYR A 161 -58.59 30.11 -47.39
N TYR A 162 -58.60 28.84 -46.95
CA TYR A 162 -59.54 27.84 -47.44
C TYR A 162 -61.01 28.25 -47.21
N LYS A 163 -61.31 28.81 -46.02
CA LYS A 163 -62.63 29.35 -45.70
C LYS A 163 -63.00 30.55 -46.56
N LYS A 164 -62.04 31.45 -46.84
CA LYS A 164 -62.23 32.61 -47.72
C LYS A 164 -62.50 32.19 -49.17
N TYR A 165 -61.77 31.20 -49.69
CA TYR A 165 -62.01 30.65 -51.03
C TYR A 165 -63.36 29.94 -51.14
N ARG A 166 -63.77 29.17 -50.12
CA ARG A 166 -65.10 28.51 -50.12
C ARG A 166 -66.26 29.50 -50.11
N LYS A 167 -66.13 30.60 -49.36
CA LYS A 167 -67.13 31.68 -49.34
C LYS A 167 -67.14 32.52 -50.63
N ALA A 168 -66.05 32.53 -51.38
CA ALA A 168 -65.97 33.18 -52.69
C ALA A 168 -66.47 32.30 -53.85
N SER A 169 -66.46 30.97 -53.69
CA SER A 169 -67.09 30.03 -54.64
C SER A 169 -68.60 29.86 -54.43
N GLU A 170 -69.14 30.27 -53.27
CA GLU A 170 -70.57 30.43 -53.02
C GLU A 170 -70.99 31.88 -53.36
N GLY A 171 -70.81 32.28 -54.63
CA GLY A 171 -71.39 33.49 -55.23
C GLY A 171 -72.82 33.23 -55.73
N PRO A 172 -73.65 34.27 -55.97
CA PRO A 172 -75.10 34.25 -55.76
C PRO A 172 -75.91 33.66 -56.93
N PHE A 173 -75.55 32.46 -57.40
CA PHE A 173 -76.38 31.68 -58.32
C PHE A 173 -76.19 30.19 -58.01
N ALA A 174 -76.86 29.75 -56.95
CA ALA A 174 -77.37 28.39 -56.82
C ALA A 174 -78.89 28.47 -56.93
#